data_AF-U1MVL4-F1
#
_entry.id   AF-U1MVL4-F1
#
_cell.length_a   1.000
_cell.length_b   1.000
_cell.length_c   1.000
_cell.angle_alpha   90.00
_cell.angle_beta   90.00
_cell.angle_gamma   90.00
#
_symmetry.space_group_name_H-M   'P 1'
#
loop_
_entity.id
_entity.type
_entity.pdbx_description
1 polymer ?
#
loop_
_entity_poly.entity_id
_entity_poly.type
_entity_poly.pdbx_seq_one_letter_code
_entity_poly.pdbx_strand_id
1 'polypeptide(L)'
;MTDTTHNVGSDYQPLTNEFNDGMFPVFDERDGLGLEVGKTFQATVTGVIDGDTIDVEFADGTTGEIRLLGIDTPETPKNVDYESVEEWEGIEDDNYLAKRGEVAADWATTELDGKVIDVFFDSKEPVRDPFGRLLAYVRYDADDGGGSRDTLYNQEAVQQGHARVYDSNMSKHDDFLMTELDARANGRGVWQRSDPSNSSEFRDRDVSEVFVPNASSVRTSTGTVADSRVPLFAAPTATQDLNGGVSYSTIPLAAVDEAVNTGLLGGLSISEEHDADSAAYEQFTFVTNLLNYLGDGSGEVLIDGGHGQFGHDHSLSAEDAVYYLRHLEGEGGVGFRGINRIDSAGLSGARALVVTPPTVPYTQSEVDAVSTFCSNGGALLLLGSSRTEDLFDEPRSLLNDIAAGVGSDLRLNEDRVLDDTNNVNNDPALLLTSNVNTAFPLFSKVS
;
A
#
# COMPACT_ATOMS: atom_id res chain seq x y z
N MET A 1 -0.24 -7.80 -36.61
CA MET A 1 1.05 -8.24 -37.15
C MET A 1 1.66 -9.17 -36.13
N THR A 2 2.07 -10.37 -36.55
CA THR A 2 2.63 -11.41 -35.67
C THR A 2 4.16 -11.47 -35.85
N ASP A 3 4.91 -11.31 -34.76
CA ASP A 3 6.36 -11.54 -34.70
C ASP A 3 6.60 -12.76 -33.80
N THR A 4 7.11 -13.84 -34.38
CA THR A 4 7.36 -15.12 -33.70
C THR A 4 8.80 -15.26 -33.20
N THR A 5 9.59 -14.19 -33.26
CA THR A 5 11.04 -14.21 -32.95
C THR A 5 11.44 -13.36 -31.75
N HIS A 6 10.65 -12.33 -31.39
CA HIS A 6 10.92 -11.49 -30.22
C HIS A 6 9.65 -11.27 -29.38
N ASN A 7 9.19 -12.30 -28.66
CA ASN A 7 8.03 -12.20 -27.76
C ASN A 7 8.24 -12.96 -26.43
N VAL A 8 7.53 -12.53 -25.39
CA VAL A 8 7.51 -13.14 -24.03
C VAL A 8 6.11 -13.62 -23.63
N GLY A 9 5.49 -14.45 -24.49
CA GLY A 9 4.43 -15.35 -24.03
C GLY A 9 2.96 -14.91 -24.20
N SER A 10 2.67 -13.82 -24.89
CA SER A 10 1.33 -13.54 -25.43
C SER A 10 1.40 -12.68 -26.69
N ASP A 11 0.56 -13.01 -27.68
CA ASP A 11 0.54 -12.32 -28.98
C ASP A 11 0.14 -10.85 -28.77
N TYR A 12 0.99 -9.93 -29.24
CA TYR A 12 0.85 -8.46 -29.27
C TYR A 12 1.52 -7.64 -28.14
N GLN A 13 2.84 -7.81 -28.00
CA GLN A 13 3.74 -6.69 -27.64
C GLN A 13 4.89 -6.61 -28.65
N PRO A 14 4.80 -5.79 -29.72
CA PRO A 14 5.91 -5.63 -30.66
C PRO A 14 7.04 -4.85 -29.98
N LEU A 15 8.17 -5.52 -29.75
CA LEU A 15 9.43 -4.85 -29.47
C LEU A 15 10.00 -4.35 -30.79
N THR A 16 10.25 -3.04 -30.88
CA THR A 16 10.98 -2.45 -32.01
C THR A 16 12.21 -1.73 -31.49
N ASN A 17 13.32 -1.94 -32.18
CA ASN A 17 14.55 -1.16 -32.09
C ASN A 17 14.70 -0.19 -33.28
N GLU A 18 13.71 -0.17 -34.18
CA GLU A 18 13.67 0.70 -35.37
C GLU A 18 12.98 2.02 -35.04
N PHE A 19 13.69 2.90 -34.32
CA PHE A 19 13.23 4.27 -34.07
C PHE A 19 13.54 5.15 -35.29
N ASN A 20 12.65 6.09 -35.60
CA ASN A 20 12.92 7.13 -36.61
C ASN A 20 13.76 8.27 -35.99
N ASP A 21 14.87 7.89 -35.38
CA ASP A 21 15.81 8.75 -34.64
C ASP A 21 16.41 9.86 -35.52
N GLY A 22 16.67 9.58 -36.80
CA GLY A 22 17.18 10.55 -37.76
C GLY A 22 16.20 11.67 -38.16
N MET A 23 14.92 11.56 -37.80
CA MET A 23 13.88 12.54 -38.15
C MET A 23 13.22 13.20 -36.92
N PHE A 24 13.33 12.55 -35.75
CA PHE A 24 12.81 13.04 -34.49
C PHE A 24 13.91 12.95 -33.41
N PRO A 25 14.58 14.06 -33.05
CA PRO A 25 15.66 14.08 -32.04
C PRO A 25 15.14 13.89 -30.60
N VAL A 26 13.96 13.31 -30.43
CA VAL A 26 13.37 12.98 -29.12
C VAL A 26 14.02 11.75 -28.47
N PHE A 27 14.78 10.97 -29.25
CA PHE A 27 15.52 9.79 -28.81
C PHE A 27 17.04 9.97 -28.82
N ASP A 28 17.53 11.17 -29.18
CA ASP A 28 18.94 11.50 -28.96
C ASP A 28 19.21 11.37 -27.44
N GLU A 29 20.41 10.89 -27.07
CA GLU A 29 20.89 11.01 -25.70
C GLU A 29 20.71 12.46 -25.28
N ARG A 30 19.67 12.74 -24.47
CA ARG A 30 19.57 14.01 -23.80
C ARG A 30 20.82 14.09 -22.93
N ASP A 31 21.45 15.27 -22.88
CA ASP A 31 22.43 15.64 -21.85
C ASP A 31 21.73 15.66 -20.48
N GLY A 32 21.19 14.51 -20.07
CA GLY A 32 20.71 14.20 -18.74
C GLY A 32 21.81 13.40 -18.03
N LEU A 33 21.74 13.39 -16.72
CA LEU A 33 22.75 12.91 -15.76
C LEU A 33 23.37 11.51 -16.01
N GLY A 34 22.91 10.73 -16.99
CA GLY A 34 23.40 9.36 -17.23
C GLY A 34 23.22 8.44 -16.01
N LEU A 35 22.22 8.75 -15.17
CA LEU A 35 21.94 7.98 -13.95
C LEU A 35 21.26 6.68 -14.34
N GLU A 36 21.94 5.58 -14.00
CA GLU A 36 21.52 4.23 -14.31
C GLU A 36 21.40 3.42 -13.02
N VAL A 37 20.36 2.60 -12.95
CA VAL A 37 20.20 1.57 -11.92
C VAL A 37 21.40 0.63 -11.94
N GLY A 38 21.90 0.27 -10.75
CA GLY A 38 23.05 -0.64 -10.59
C GLY A 38 24.42 0.04 -10.67
N LYS A 39 24.47 1.36 -10.93
CA LYS A 39 25.68 2.18 -10.78
C LYS A 39 25.60 3.02 -9.51
N THR A 40 26.78 3.47 -9.05
CA THR A 40 26.92 4.41 -7.93
C THR A 40 27.54 5.70 -8.45
N PHE A 41 26.99 6.82 -8.03
CA PHE A 41 27.38 8.16 -8.46
C PHE A 41 27.85 8.96 -7.26
N GLN A 42 28.93 9.72 -7.42
CA GLN A 42 29.39 10.63 -6.38
C GLN A 42 28.74 11.99 -6.56
N ALA A 43 28.25 12.55 -5.45
CA ALA A 43 27.72 13.91 -5.41
C ALA A 43 28.17 14.61 -4.13
N THR A 44 28.19 15.94 -4.15
CA THR A 44 28.37 16.78 -2.96
C THR A 44 27.01 17.29 -2.53
N VAL A 45 26.67 17.16 -1.26
CA VAL A 45 25.45 17.75 -0.70
C VAL A 45 25.63 19.26 -0.60
N THR A 46 24.77 20.01 -1.29
CA THR A 46 24.81 21.47 -1.35
C THR A 46 23.76 22.14 -0.47
N GLY A 47 22.79 21.37 0.03
CA GLY A 47 21.79 21.83 0.97
C GLY A 47 20.96 20.67 1.51
N VAL A 48 20.39 20.88 2.69
CA VAL A 48 19.42 19.97 3.32
C VAL A 48 18.11 20.73 3.41
N ILE A 49 17.05 20.16 2.84
CA ILE A 49 15.71 20.78 2.82
C ILE A 49 14.97 20.38 4.10
N ASP A 50 14.97 19.09 4.41
CA ASP A 50 14.41 18.47 5.62
C ASP A 50 15.15 17.13 5.90
N GLY A 51 14.58 16.27 6.75
CA GLY A 51 15.25 15.06 7.21
C GLY A 51 15.40 13.94 6.16
N ASP A 52 14.63 14.01 5.08
CA ASP A 52 14.60 13.02 3.99
C ASP A 52 14.83 13.62 2.59
N THR A 53 15.02 14.95 2.47
CA THR A 53 15.22 15.61 1.19
C THR A 53 16.47 16.50 1.18
N ILE A 54 17.34 16.30 0.18
CA ILE A 54 18.63 17.01 0.05
C ILE A 54 18.87 17.53 -1.38
N ASP A 55 19.59 18.65 -1.49
CA ASP A 55 20.13 19.17 -2.74
C ASP A 55 21.55 18.68 -2.96
N VAL A 56 21.88 18.28 -4.19
CA VAL A 56 23.21 17.78 -4.54
C VAL A 56 23.77 18.36 -5.83
N GLU A 57 25.10 18.38 -5.93
CA GLU A 57 25.87 18.63 -7.16
C GLU A 57 26.74 17.41 -7.50
N PHE A 58 26.56 16.84 -8.69
CA PHE A 58 27.35 15.71 -9.20
C PHE A 58 28.70 16.19 -9.77
N ALA A 59 29.62 15.25 -9.97
CA ALA A 59 30.99 15.54 -10.42
C ALA A 59 31.10 16.25 -11.78
N ASP A 60 30.09 16.16 -12.65
CA ASP A 60 30.01 16.86 -13.93
C ASP A 60 29.42 18.29 -13.82
N GLY A 61 29.12 18.75 -12.60
CA GLY A 61 28.57 20.07 -12.28
C GLY A 61 27.06 20.17 -12.41
N THR A 62 26.38 19.06 -12.68
CA THR A 62 24.93 19.01 -12.72
C THR A 62 24.34 18.96 -11.31
N THR A 63 23.16 19.54 -11.11
CA THR A 63 22.49 19.61 -9.82
C THR A 63 21.18 18.82 -9.82
N GLY A 64 20.74 18.40 -8.64
CA GLY A 64 19.46 17.73 -8.47
C GLY A 64 19.03 17.69 -7.02
N GLU A 65 17.73 17.51 -6.83
CA GLU A 65 17.12 17.25 -5.52
C GLU A 65 16.94 15.73 -5.37
N ILE A 66 17.33 15.18 -4.22
CA ILE A 66 17.15 13.76 -3.86
C ILE A 66 16.10 13.68 -2.76
N ARG A 67 15.02 12.92 -3.01
CA ARG A 67 14.15 12.38 -1.97
C ARG A 67 14.74 11.02 -1.57
N LEU A 68 15.12 10.91 -0.31
CA LEU A 68 15.75 9.73 0.25
C LEU A 68 14.75 8.58 0.25
N LEU A 69 14.99 7.62 -0.63
CA LEU A 69 14.04 6.56 -0.93
C LEU A 69 13.77 5.69 0.31
N GLY A 70 12.49 5.43 0.54
CA GLY A 70 12.00 4.51 1.56
C GLY A 70 11.88 5.08 2.96
N ILE A 71 12.11 6.38 3.14
CA ILE A 71 11.98 7.05 4.42
C ILE A 71 11.15 8.31 4.30
N ASP A 72 10.46 8.63 5.38
CA ASP A 72 9.70 9.85 5.54
C ASP A 72 9.92 10.40 6.95
N THR A 73 10.26 11.68 7.04
CA THR A 73 10.49 12.37 8.31
C THR A 73 9.28 13.23 8.66
N PRO A 74 8.98 13.44 9.96
CA PRO A 74 7.88 14.32 10.33
C PRO A 74 8.08 15.70 9.71
N GLU A 75 6.99 16.32 9.28
CA GLU A 75 7.07 17.62 8.62
C GLU A 75 7.50 18.71 9.61
N THR A 76 8.34 19.64 9.15
CA THR A 76 8.76 20.77 9.99
C THR A 76 7.58 21.72 10.26
N PRO A 77 7.63 22.64 11.26
CA PRO A 77 6.54 23.57 11.54
C PRO A 77 6.14 24.47 10.37
N LYS A 78 7.04 24.65 9.39
CA LYS A 78 6.75 25.40 8.16
C LYS A 78 5.81 24.64 7.21
N ASN A 79 5.80 23.32 7.29
CA ASN A 79 5.09 22.41 6.39
C ASN A 79 4.04 21.57 7.13
N VAL A 80 3.74 21.86 8.40
CA VAL A 80 2.81 21.08 9.24
C VAL A 80 1.42 20.88 8.63
N ASP A 81 0.99 21.75 7.72
CA ASP A 81 -0.28 21.60 6.99
C ASP A 81 -0.28 20.42 5.99
N TYR A 82 0.89 19.83 5.71
CA TYR A 82 1.09 18.64 4.88
C TYR A 82 1.36 17.38 5.71
N GLU A 83 1.45 17.49 7.04
CA GLU A 83 1.62 16.34 7.92
C GLU A 83 0.31 15.55 7.99
N SER A 84 0.41 14.24 7.81
CA SER A 84 -0.67 13.31 8.04
C SER A 84 -0.34 12.56 9.32
N VAL A 85 -0.82 13.08 10.46
CA VAL A 85 -0.56 12.47 11.77
C VAL A 85 -0.93 10.99 11.76
N GLU A 86 -1.96 10.61 11.02
CA GLU A 86 -2.48 9.26 10.87
C GLU A 86 -1.43 8.21 10.45
N GLU A 87 -0.36 8.62 9.75
CA GLU A 87 0.77 7.78 9.32
C GLU A 87 1.69 7.35 10.49
N TRP A 88 1.62 8.06 11.63
CA TRP A 88 2.53 7.86 12.76
C TRP A 88 1.93 6.97 13.85
N GLU A 89 2.19 5.66 13.75
CA GLU A 89 1.62 4.66 14.66
C GLU A 89 1.76 5.03 16.16
N GLY A 90 0.62 5.13 16.84
CA GLY A 90 0.49 5.44 18.26
C GLY A 90 0.82 6.88 18.64
N ILE A 91 0.97 7.80 17.69
CA ILE A 91 1.23 9.23 17.94
C ILE A 91 0.05 10.05 17.40
N GLU A 92 -0.57 10.87 18.26
CA GLU A 92 -1.75 11.71 17.93
C GLU A 92 -1.48 13.22 18.22
N ASP A 93 -0.22 13.67 18.12
CA ASP A 93 0.19 15.04 18.49
C ASP A 93 1.05 15.71 17.39
N ASP A 94 0.40 16.49 16.52
CA ASP A 94 1.06 17.24 15.43
C ASP A 94 2.16 18.18 15.93
N ASN A 95 1.97 18.80 17.10
CA ASN A 95 2.99 19.70 17.65
C ASN A 95 4.23 18.95 18.13
N TYR A 96 4.07 17.68 18.48
CA TYR A 96 5.18 16.81 18.77
C TYR A 96 5.90 16.38 17.49
N LEU A 97 5.14 15.95 16.46
CA LEU A 97 5.69 15.61 15.15
C LEU A 97 6.47 16.78 14.54
N ALA A 98 5.90 17.99 14.55
CA ALA A 98 6.56 19.18 14.02
C ALA A 98 7.94 19.46 14.68
N LYS A 99 8.05 19.25 16.00
CA LYS A 99 9.34 19.38 16.71
C LYS A 99 10.31 18.25 16.35
N ARG A 100 9.79 17.06 16.05
CA ARG A 100 10.61 15.93 15.59
C ARG A 100 11.10 16.14 14.17
N GLY A 101 10.31 16.80 13.32
CA GLY A 101 10.75 17.26 12.01
C GLY A 101 11.95 18.19 12.07
N GLU A 102 11.93 19.19 12.97
CA GLU A 102 13.11 20.05 13.21
C GLU A 102 14.34 19.24 13.65
N VAL A 103 14.15 18.28 14.56
CA VAL A 103 15.24 17.41 15.03
C VAL A 103 15.79 16.52 13.92
N ALA A 104 14.93 15.99 13.04
CA ALA A 104 15.34 15.19 11.89
C ALA A 104 16.14 16.03 10.87
N ALA A 105 15.67 17.24 10.55
CA ALA A 105 16.36 18.16 9.64
C ALA A 105 17.72 18.64 10.19
N ASP A 106 17.81 18.93 11.50
CA ASP A 106 19.07 19.28 12.17
C ASP A 106 20.08 18.12 12.14
N TRP A 107 19.59 16.89 12.32
CA TRP A 107 20.42 15.69 12.23
C TRP A 107 20.90 15.46 10.80
N ALA A 108 20.02 15.53 9.80
CA ALA A 108 20.36 15.46 8.39
C ALA A 108 21.43 16.49 8.00
N THR A 109 21.27 17.73 8.45
CA THR A 109 22.24 18.81 8.24
C THR A 109 23.61 18.46 8.84
N THR A 110 23.63 17.91 10.05
CA THR A 110 24.87 17.49 10.73
C THR A 110 25.56 16.35 9.99
N GLU A 111 24.79 15.36 9.53
CA GLU A 111 25.33 14.16 8.91
C GLU A 111 25.69 14.31 7.43
N LEU A 112 25.05 15.23 6.71
CA LEU A 112 25.15 15.29 5.24
C LEU A 112 25.66 16.62 4.69
N ASP A 113 25.37 17.77 5.31
CA ASP A 113 25.62 19.07 4.68
C ASP A 113 27.10 19.27 4.33
N GLY A 114 27.37 19.65 3.07
CA GLY A 114 28.71 19.81 2.52
C GLY A 114 29.54 18.52 2.37
N LYS A 115 29.01 17.34 2.73
CA LYS A 115 29.71 16.07 2.57
C LYS A 115 29.62 15.55 1.14
N VAL A 116 30.63 14.76 0.77
CA VAL A 116 30.58 13.95 -0.45
C VAL A 116 29.88 12.63 -0.13
N ILE A 117 28.94 12.23 -0.96
CA ILE A 117 28.11 11.05 -0.80
C ILE A 117 28.18 10.12 -2.01
N ASP A 118 27.84 8.85 -1.78
CA ASP A 118 27.60 7.86 -2.83
C ASP A 118 26.10 7.65 -3.01
N VAL A 119 25.57 8.02 -4.18
CA VAL A 119 24.16 7.95 -4.58
C VAL A 119 23.94 6.70 -5.44
N PHE A 120 22.90 5.92 -5.14
CA PHE A 120 22.51 4.75 -5.93
C PHE A 120 21.00 4.50 -5.89
N PHE A 121 20.49 3.82 -6.91
CA PHE A 121 19.05 3.68 -7.16
C PHE A 121 18.56 2.26 -6.88
N ASP A 122 17.30 2.12 -6.47
CA ASP A 122 16.62 0.84 -6.38
C ASP A 122 16.24 0.34 -7.77
N SER A 123 16.25 -0.98 -7.98
CA SER A 123 15.86 -1.58 -9.26
C SER A 123 14.36 -1.73 -9.44
N LYS A 124 13.59 -1.61 -8.35
CA LYS A 124 12.14 -1.71 -8.34
C LYS A 124 11.43 -0.36 -8.34
N GLU A 125 12.18 0.75 -8.22
CA GLU A 125 11.63 2.11 -8.20
C GLU A 125 12.10 2.90 -9.42
N PRO A 126 11.30 3.87 -9.90
CA PRO A 126 11.77 4.79 -10.93
C PRO A 126 12.91 5.65 -10.38
N VAL A 127 13.84 6.05 -11.25
CA VAL A 127 14.95 6.95 -10.87
C VAL A 127 14.45 8.32 -10.39
N ARG A 128 13.28 8.75 -10.89
CA ARG A 128 12.67 10.02 -10.55
C ARG A 128 11.21 9.87 -10.20
N ASP A 129 10.75 10.71 -9.30
CA ASP A 129 9.33 10.88 -9.02
C ASP A 129 8.65 11.81 -10.04
N PRO A 130 7.32 11.98 -9.99
CA PRO A 130 6.57 12.86 -10.89
C PRO A 130 6.97 14.34 -10.81
N PHE A 131 7.58 14.79 -9.71
CA PHE A 131 8.07 16.16 -9.52
C PHE A 131 9.49 16.35 -10.08
N GLY A 132 10.14 15.27 -10.51
CA GLY A 132 11.48 15.27 -11.06
C GLY A 132 12.58 15.11 -10.02
N ARG A 133 12.26 14.86 -8.75
CA ARG A 133 13.24 14.55 -7.70
C ARG A 133 13.84 13.17 -7.95
N LEU A 134 15.11 12.99 -7.60
CA LEU A 134 15.76 11.68 -7.65
C LEU A 134 15.31 10.83 -6.47
N LEU A 135 14.88 9.60 -6.73
CA LEU A 135 14.56 8.62 -5.69
C LEU A 135 15.78 7.75 -5.43
N ALA A 136 16.54 8.03 -4.37
CA ALA A 136 17.84 7.39 -4.19
C ALA A 136 18.15 7.00 -2.75
N TYR A 137 19.03 6.01 -2.65
CA TYR A 137 19.76 5.68 -1.43
C TYR A 137 21.07 6.44 -1.39
N VAL A 138 21.49 6.82 -0.18
CA VAL A 138 22.70 7.61 0.04
C VAL A 138 23.62 6.92 1.04
N ARG A 139 24.89 6.75 0.67
CA ARG A 139 25.96 6.37 1.58
C ARG A 139 26.90 7.53 1.87
N TYR A 140 27.29 7.68 3.12
CA TYR A 140 28.14 8.77 3.59
C TYR A 140 29.19 8.30 4.62
N ASP A 141 30.19 9.14 4.87
CA ASP A 141 31.25 8.90 5.86
C ASP A 141 30.79 9.48 7.21
N ALA A 142 30.26 8.61 8.07
CA ALA A 142 29.76 8.98 9.39
C ALA A 142 30.87 9.28 10.41
N ASP A 143 32.09 8.77 10.18
CA ASP A 143 33.22 8.92 11.12
C ASP A 143 34.03 10.22 10.89
N ASP A 144 33.57 11.12 10.02
CA ASP A 144 34.17 12.43 9.68
C ASP A 144 35.71 12.36 9.55
N GLY A 145 36.17 11.63 8.53
CA GLY A 145 37.60 11.52 8.20
C GLY A 145 38.12 10.08 8.08
N GLY A 146 37.25 9.07 8.24
CA GLY A 146 37.54 7.68 7.93
C GLY A 146 37.72 7.42 6.43
N GLY A 147 37.11 8.27 5.59
CA GLY A 147 37.16 8.21 4.13
C GLY A 147 36.33 7.09 3.50
N SER A 148 35.64 6.29 4.31
CA SER A 148 34.75 5.21 3.87
C SER A 148 33.30 5.70 3.89
N ARG A 149 32.59 5.59 2.76
CA ARG A 149 31.16 5.87 2.65
C ARG A 149 30.38 4.57 2.70
N ASP A 150 30.32 3.97 3.87
CA ASP A 150 29.68 2.67 4.11
C ASP A 150 28.37 2.75 4.90
N THR A 151 28.12 3.88 5.56
CA THR A 151 26.88 4.12 6.33
C THR A 151 25.76 4.51 5.38
N LEU A 152 24.67 3.73 5.38
CA LEU A 152 23.47 4.01 4.59
C LEU A 152 22.57 4.98 5.36
N TYR A 153 22.52 6.23 4.94
CA TYR A 153 21.77 7.29 5.65
C TYR A 153 20.30 6.92 5.82
N ASN A 154 19.64 6.41 4.77
CA ASN A 154 18.22 6.04 4.81
C ASN A 154 17.92 5.10 5.98
N GLN A 155 18.68 4.01 6.12
CA GLN A 155 18.48 3.04 7.21
C GLN A 155 18.87 3.62 8.58
N GLU A 156 19.93 4.43 8.63
CA GLU A 156 20.37 5.06 9.88
C GLU A 156 19.33 6.04 10.42
N ALA A 157 18.68 6.82 9.55
CA ALA A 157 17.60 7.74 9.91
C ALA A 157 16.45 6.99 10.60
N VAL A 158 16.06 5.84 10.06
CA VAL A 158 15.04 4.96 10.65
C VAL A 158 15.54 4.38 11.97
N GLN A 159 16.78 3.87 12.02
CA GLN A 159 17.37 3.25 13.21
C GLN A 159 17.43 4.19 14.41
N GLN A 160 17.71 5.47 14.18
CA GLN A 160 17.75 6.51 15.20
C GLN A 160 16.36 7.07 15.55
N GLY A 161 15.33 6.70 14.78
CA GLY A 161 13.95 7.18 14.96
C GLY A 161 13.76 8.62 14.47
N HIS A 162 14.48 9.03 13.44
CA HIS A 162 14.24 10.30 12.76
C HIS A 162 13.17 10.19 11.66
N ALA A 163 12.99 8.99 11.12
CA ALA A 163 12.05 8.70 10.03
C ALA A 163 11.18 7.48 10.32
N ARG A 164 9.99 7.44 9.71
CA ARG A 164 9.22 6.22 9.43
C ARG A 164 9.65 5.64 8.08
N VAL A 165 9.31 4.39 7.83
CA VAL A 165 9.37 3.79 6.49
C VAL A 165 8.03 4.03 5.82
N TYR A 166 8.06 4.49 4.56
CA TYR A 166 6.86 4.49 3.74
C TYR A 166 6.82 3.23 2.88
N ASP A 167 5.61 2.71 2.66
CA ASP A 167 5.39 1.51 1.87
C ASP A 167 5.52 1.78 0.36
N SER A 168 6.36 0.99 -0.31
CA SER A 168 6.46 0.93 -1.77
C SER A 168 7.06 -0.40 -2.18
N ASN A 169 7.19 -0.69 -3.48
CA ASN A 169 7.78 -1.96 -3.93
C ASN A 169 9.32 -1.98 -3.79
N MET A 170 9.95 -1.01 -3.12
CA MET A 170 11.41 -0.91 -3.03
C MET A 170 12.05 -2.20 -2.48
N SER A 171 13.22 -2.56 -3.02
CA SER A 171 13.90 -3.81 -2.67
C SER A 171 14.36 -3.89 -1.21
N LYS A 172 14.48 -2.74 -0.53
CA LYS A 172 14.94 -2.63 0.86
C LYS A 172 13.82 -2.52 1.89
N HIS A 173 12.56 -2.52 1.45
CA HIS A 173 11.41 -2.24 2.30
C HIS A 173 11.44 -2.98 3.63
N ASP A 174 11.40 -4.32 3.60
CA ASP A 174 11.28 -5.09 4.83
C ASP A 174 12.52 -5.00 5.73
N ASP A 175 13.70 -4.70 5.17
CA ASP A 175 14.91 -4.49 5.99
C ASP A 175 14.81 -3.15 6.75
N PHE A 176 14.27 -2.11 6.11
CA PHE A 176 13.99 -0.83 6.76
C PHE A 176 12.84 -0.97 7.76
N LEU A 177 11.77 -1.66 7.39
CA LEU A 177 10.63 -1.92 8.27
C LEU A 177 11.05 -2.62 9.56
N MET A 178 11.89 -3.66 9.47
CA MET A 178 12.44 -4.31 10.66
C MET A 178 13.31 -3.39 11.52
N THR A 179 13.98 -2.42 10.88
CA THR A 179 14.77 -1.39 11.57
C THR A 179 13.83 -0.41 12.31
N GLU A 180 12.73 -0.01 11.69
CA GLU A 180 11.71 0.84 12.29
C GLU A 180 11.03 0.16 13.48
N LEU A 181 10.63 -1.10 13.33
CA LEU A 181 10.04 -1.88 14.42
C LEU A 181 10.97 -1.97 15.64
N ASP A 182 12.29 -2.12 15.44
CA ASP A 182 13.27 -2.04 16.53
C ASP A 182 13.33 -0.62 17.14
N ALA A 183 13.38 0.43 16.30
CA ALA A 183 13.40 1.81 16.77
C ALA A 183 12.15 2.15 17.61
N ARG A 184 10.98 1.70 17.17
CA ARG A 184 9.69 1.81 17.85
C ARG A 184 9.66 1.08 19.18
N ALA A 185 10.02 -0.21 19.18
CA ALA A 185 10.07 -1.03 20.38
C ALA A 185 11.03 -0.47 21.46
N ASN A 186 12.07 0.26 21.04
CA ASN A 186 13.03 0.91 21.93
C ASN A 186 12.73 2.40 22.21
N GLY A 187 11.63 2.95 21.69
CA GLY A 187 11.26 4.35 21.87
C GLY A 187 12.34 5.33 21.42
N ARG A 188 12.97 5.09 20.26
CA ARG A 188 14.01 5.98 19.72
C ARG A 188 13.38 7.16 18.98
N GLY A 189 14.02 8.32 19.08
CA GLY A 189 13.62 9.53 18.34
C GLY A 189 12.13 9.89 18.45
N VAL A 190 11.44 9.96 17.32
CA VAL A 190 10.01 10.24 17.19
C VAL A 190 9.15 9.23 17.95
N TRP A 191 9.60 7.98 18.08
CA TRP A 191 8.85 6.90 18.72
C TRP A 191 8.80 6.98 20.25
N GLN A 192 9.46 7.96 20.89
CA GLN A 192 9.38 8.18 22.34
C GLN A 192 7.97 8.44 22.87
N ARG A 193 7.03 8.81 21.99
CA ARG A 193 5.61 9.04 22.33
C ARG A 193 4.65 8.10 21.61
N SER A 194 5.15 7.08 20.91
CA SER A 194 4.28 6.07 20.31
C SER A 194 3.68 5.21 21.42
N ASP A 195 2.35 5.16 21.46
CA ASP A 195 1.59 4.29 22.37
C ASP A 195 0.30 3.79 21.71
N PRO A 196 0.39 2.86 20.74
CA PRO A 196 -0.79 2.33 20.05
C PRO A 196 -1.83 1.72 21.01
N SER A 197 -1.38 1.17 22.14
CA SER A 197 -2.26 0.53 23.12
C SER A 197 -3.20 1.50 23.85
N ASN A 198 -2.91 2.80 23.77
CA ASN A 198 -3.70 3.88 24.36
C ASN A 198 -4.20 4.88 23.30
N SER A 199 -4.19 4.51 22.01
CA SER A 199 -4.78 5.32 20.94
C SER A 199 -6.29 5.52 21.17
N SER A 200 -6.79 6.64 20.67
CA SER A 200 -8.20 7.00 20.77
C SER A 200 -9.05 6.08 19.88
N GLU A 201 -10.26 5.74 20.34
CA GLU A 201 -11.25 5.02 19.50
C GLU A 201 -11.52 5.85 18.23
N PHE A 202 -11.41 5.23 17.07
CA PHE A 202 -11.60 5.89 15.78
C PHE A 202 -12.61 5.13 14.91
N ARG A 203 -13.77 5.77 14.69
CA ARG A 203 -14.85 5.28 13.81
C ARG A 203 -15.37 3.87 14.11
N ASP A 204 -15.33 3.41 15.37
CA ASP A 204 -15.98 2.16 15.77
C ASP A 204 -17.43 2.39 16.21
N ARG A 205 -18.39 1.76 15.53
CA ARG A 205 -19.82 1.81 15.87
C ARG A 205 -20.58 0.66 15.21
N ASP A 206 -21.80 0.39 15.67
CA ASP A 206 -22.64 -0.67 15.07
C ASP A 206 -22.83 -0.44 13.56
N VAL A 207 -22.60 -1.47 12.76
CA VAL A 207 -22.68 -1.40 11.29
C VAL A 207 -24.14 -1.36 10.86
N SER A 208 -24.52 -0.24 10.26
CA SER A 208 -25.85 -0.03 9.70
C SER A 208 -25.80 0.28 8.20
N GLU A 209 -24.73 0.94 7.77
CA GLU A 209 -24.48 1.33 6.39
C GLU A 209 -22.99 1.17 6.07
N VAL A 210 -22.71 0.48 4.96
CA VAL A 210 -21.34 0.19 4.52
C VAL A 210 -21.06 0.92 3.22
N PHE A 211 -19.96 1.68 3.22
CA PHE A 211 -19.42 2.32 2.04
C PHE A 211 -18.53 1.34 1.24
N VAL A 212 -18.83 1.15 -0.05
CA VAL A 212 -18.11 0.22 -0.93
C VAL A 212 -17.79 0.91 -2.25
N PRO A 213 -16.66 1.64 -2.34
CA PRO A 213 -16.31 2.43 -3.51
C PRO A 213 -15.89 1.53 -4.67
N ASN A 214 -16.24 1.98 -5.88
CA ASN A 214 -15.84 1.39 -7.15
C ASN A 214 -16.05 -0.14 -7.20
N ALA A 215 -17.16 -0.64 -6.69
CA ALA A 215 -17.31 -2.06 -6.43
C ALA A 215 -17.52 -2.92 -7.69
N SER A 216 -16.94 -4.11 -7.70
CA SER A 216 -17.42 -5.25 -8.49
C SER A 216 -18.18 -6.21 -7.57
N SER A 217 -19.09 -7.02 -8.10
CA SER A 217 -19.77 -8.03 -7.29
C SER A 217 -18.90 -9.28 -7.08
N VAL A 218 -19.28 -10.15 -6.15
CA VAL A 218 -18.55 -11.38 -5.85
C VAL A 218 -19.26 -12.60 -6.43
N ARG A 219 -18.53 -13.53 -7.02
CA ARG A 219 -19.06 -14.79 -7.55
C ARG A 219 -18.24 -15.98 -7.10
N THR A 220 -18.66 -17.18 -7.49
CA THR A 220 -17.81 -18.36 -7.43
C THR A 220 -17.16 -18.62 -8.78
N SER A 221 -16.13 -19.47 -8.80
CA SER A 221 -15.49 -19.97 -10.01
C SER A 221 -16.46 -20.68 -10.97
N THR A 222 -17.63 -21.12 -10.49
CA THR A 222 -18.62 -21.88 -11.27
C THR A 222 -19.95 -21.16 -11.49
N GLY A 223 -20.15 -19.98 -10.91
CA GLY A 223 -21.40 -19.23 -11.06
C GLY A 223 -21.69 -18.33 -9.86
N THR A 224 -22.96 -18.26 -9.48
CA THR A 224 -23.43 -17.43 -8.35
C THR A 224 -22.86 -17.91 -7.02
N VAL A 225 -22.61 -16.98 -6.09
CA VAL A 225 -22.40 -17.30 -4.67
C VAL A 225 -23.75 -17.49 -3.96
N ALA A 226 -23.81 -18.42 -3.01
CA ALA A 226 -25.02 -18.65 -2.21
C ALA A 226 -25.13 -17.61 -1.08
N ASP A 227 -26.34 -17.12 -0.80
CA ASP A 227 -26.62 -16.09 0.22
C ASP A 227 -26.05 -16.45 1.61
N SER A 228 -25.96 -17.73 1.95
CA SER A 228 -25.37 -18.20 3.21
C SER A 228 -23.88 -17.91 3.35
N ARG A 229 -23.22 -17.42 2.30
CA ARG A 229 -21.82 -17.00 2.25
C ARG A 229 -21.67 -15.48 2.04
N VAL A 230 -22.78 -14.74 1.95
CA VAL A 230 -22.78 -13.32 1.59
C VAL A 230 -23.21 -12.47 2.80
N PRO A 231 -22.25 -11.85 3.51
CA PRO A 231 -22.57 -10.94 4.61
C PRO A 231 -23.13 -9.59 4.14
N LEU A 232 -22.76 -9.14 2.94
CA LEU A 232 -23.10 -7.81 2.43
C LEU A 232 -23.57 -7.87 0.98
N PHE A 233 -24.73 -7.30 0.72
CA PHE A 233 -25.28 -7.11 -0.62
C PHE A 233 -25.33 -5.62 -0.96
N ALA A 234 -25.37 -5.30 -2.26
CA ALA A 234 -25.72 -3.96 -2.71
C ALA A 234 -27.19 -3.65 -2.37
N ALA A 235 -27.53 -2.36 -2.33
CA ALA A 235 -28.92 -1.94 -2.18
C ALA A 235 -29.78 -2.45 -3.35
N PRO A 236 -31.09 -2.71 -3.16
CA PRO A 236 -31.95 -3.25 -4.23
C PRO A 236 -32.09 -2.36 -5.48
N THR A 237 -31.71 -1.08 -5.39
CA THR A 237 -31.68 -0.12 -6.50
C THR A 237 -30.39 -0.18 -7.32
N ALA A 238 -29.34 -0.83 -6.80
CA ALA A 238 -28.08 -1.00 -7.49
C ALA A 238 -28.24 -1.84 -8.76
N THR A 239 -27.40 -1.56 -9.74
CA THR A 239 -27.37 -2.19 -11.05
C THR A 239 -25.97 -2.74 -11.33
N GLN A 240 -25.89 -3.76 -12.18
CA GLN A 240 -24.63 -4.28 -12.70
C GLN A 240 -24.43 -3.78 -14.14
N ASP A 241 -23.34 -3.08 -14.37
CA ASP A 241 -22.76 -2.89 -15.69
C ASP A 241 -21.86 -4.09 -15.98
N LEU A 242 -22.41 -5.09 -16.68
CA LEU A 242 -21.80 -6.40 -16.86
C LEU A 242 -20.90 -6.43 -18.10
N ASN A 243 -19.61 -6.73 -17.92
CA ASN A 243 -18.64 -6.91 -19.00
C ASN A 243 -18.21 -8.38 -19.16
N GLY A 244 -18.92 -9.31 -18.50
CA GLY A 244 -18.61 -10.72 -18.45
C GLY A 244 -19.21 -11.37 -17.21
N GLY A 245 -18.76 -12.57 -16.83
CA GLY A 245 -19.14 -13.16 -15.54
C GLY A 245 -20.64 -13.44 -15.32
N VAL A 246 -21.13 -13.14 -14.11
CA VAL A 246 -22.45 -13.58 -13.59
C VAL A 246 -23.36 -12.39 -13.32
N SER A 247 -24.61 -12.48 -13.79
CA SER A 247 -25.66 -11.53 -13.44
C SER A 247 -26.44 -11.98 -12.20
N TYR A 248 -26.73 -11.04 -11.31
CA TYR A 248 -27.42 -11.23 -10.05
C TYR A 248 -28.73 -10.43 -10.02
N SER A 249 -29.75 -10.99 -9.37
CA SER A 249 -30.94 -10.24 -8.95
C SER A 249 -30.74 -9.51 -7.63
N THR A 250 -29.82 -10.00 -6.80
CA THR A 250 -29.39 -9.38 -5.54
C THR A 250 -27.88 -9.46 -5.52
N ILE A 251 -27.22 -8.32 -5.62
CA ILE A 251 -25.81 -8.23 -5.99
C ILE A 251 -24.95 -8.42 -4.73
N PRO A 252 -24.15 -9.49 -4.63
CA PRO A 252 -23.27 -9.70 -3.48
C PRO A 252 -22.04 -8.78 -3.58
N LEU A 253 -21.79 -7.97 -2.55
CA LEU A 253 -20.62 -7.09 -2.48
C LEU A 253 -19.48 -7.71 -1.67
N ALA A 254 -19.80 -8.58 -0.70
CA ALA A 254 -18.81 -9.35 0.03
C ALA A 254 -19.22 -10.82 0.12
N ALA A 255 -18.26 -11.73 0.10
CA ALA A 255 -18.50 -13.15 0.37
C ALA A 255 -17.38 -13.77 1.18
N VAL A 256 -17.69 -14.87 1.87
CA VAL A 256 -16.75 -15.63 2.70
C VAL A 256 -16.62 -17.08 2.26
N ASP A 257 -15.42 -17.62 2.45
CA ASP A 257 -15.07 -19.03 2.33
C ASP A 257 -14.40 -19.48 3.63
N GLU A 258 -15.24 -19.82 4.61
CA GLU A 258 -14.82 -20.23 5.95
C GLU A 258 -13.95 -21.49 5.95
N ALA A 259 -13.98 -22.30 4.88
CA ALA A 259 -13.19 -23.51 4.81
C ALA A 259 -11.68 -23.23 4.68
N VAL A 260 -11.31 -22.04 4.22
CA VAL A 260 -9.93 -21.61 3.98
C VAL A 260 -9.64 -20.22 4.56
N ASN A 261 -10.50 -19.73 5.47
CA ASN A 261 -10.38 -18.42 6.14
C ASN A 261 -10.24 -17.23 5.16
N THR A 262 -10.92 -17.30 4.01
CA THR A 262 -10.82 -16.28 2.96
C THR A 262 -12.11 -15.48 2.81
N GLY A 263 -11.99 -14.16 2.80
CA GLY A 263 -13.05 -13.23 2.40
C GLY A 263 -12.71 -12.53 1.09
N LEU A 264 -13.74 -12.13 0.34
CA LEU A 264 -13.60 -11.24 -0.80
C LEU A 264 -14.62 -10.11 -0.65
N LEU A 265 -14.16 -8.87 -0.62
CA LEU A 265 -14.97 -7.65 -0.67
C LEU A 265 -14.70 -6.95 -2.00
N GLY A 266 -15.74 -6.64 -2.74
CA GLY A 266 -15.64 -6.17 -4.11
C GLY A 266 -15.18 -4.73 -4.32
N GLY A 267 -14.90 -3.99 -3.24
CA GLY A 267 -14.45 -2.60 -3.27
C GLY A 267 -13.32 -2.33 -2.28
N LEU A 268 -12.60 -1.25 -2.52
CA LEU A 268 -11.46 -0.79 -1.72
C LEU A 268 -11.92 0.04 -0.52
N SER A 269 -12.75 -0.56 0.35
CA SER A 269 -13.44 0.13 1.45
C SER A 269 -12.54 0.72 2.53
N ILE A 270 -11.25 0.38 2.56
CA ILE A 270 -10.27 0.94 3.50
C ILE A 270 -9.44 2.10 2.91
N SER A 271 -9.74 2.50 1.68
CA SER A 271 -9.01 3.56 0.96
C SER A 271 -9.18 4.93 1.62
N GLU A 272 -8.06 5.64 1.81
CA GLU A 272 -8.05 7.01 2.29
C GLU A 272 -8.58 8.04 1.28
N GLU A 273 -8.60 7.71 -0.03
CA GLU A 273 -9.09 8.59 -1.12
C GLU A 273 -10.50 9.12 -0.79
N HIS A 274 -11.27 8.31 -0.07
CA HIS A 274 -12.66 8.58 0.26
C HIS A 274 -12.87 8.86 1.75
N ASP A 275 -11.84 9.15 2.53
CA ASP A 275 -11.96 9.27 3.98
C ASP A 275 -12.97 10.35 4.41
N ALA A 276 -12.82 11.57 3.87
CA ALA A 276 -13.70 12.70 4.19
C ALA A 276 -15.17 12.42 3.81
N ASP A 277 -15.37 11.67 2.73
CA ASP A 277 -16.67 11.34 2.16
C ASP A 277 -17.33 10.16 2.88
N SER A 278 -16.53 9.25 3.43
CA SER A 278 -16.99 8.00 4.04
C SER A 278 -16.98 8.00 5.57
N ALA A 279 -16.60 9.13 6.19
CA ALA A 279 -16.43 9.28 7.64
C ALA A 279 -17.66 8.96 8.49
N ALA A 280 -18.85 9.07 7.90
CA ALA A 280 -20.11 8.83 8.58
C ALA A 280 -20.52 7.36 8.62
N TYR A 281 -19.86 6.47 7.86
CA TYR A 281 -20.28 5.09 7.63
C TYR A 281 -19.36 4.08 8.33
N GLU A 282 -19.77 2.81 8.32
CA GLU A 282 -19.21 1.78 9.19
C GLU A 282 -18.35 0.74 8.46
N GLN A 283 -17.74 1.13 7.34
CA GLN A 283 -16.91 0.23 6.53
C GLN A 283 -15.67 -0.28 7.27
N PHE A 284 -15.07 0.52 8.16
CA PHE A 284 -13.91 0.07 8.94
C PHE A 284 -14.31 -0.99 9.97
N THR A 285 -15.37 -0.77 10.76
CA THR A 285 -15.92 -1.79 11.66
C THR A 285 -16.32 -3.06 10.90
N PHE A 286 -16.96 -2.94 9.73
CA PHE A 286 -17.33 -4.09 8.91
C PHE A 286 -16.11 -4.90 8.46
N VAL A 287 -15.07 -4.23 7.94
CA VAL A 287 -13.83 -4.89 7.49
C VAL A 287 -13.12 -5.56 8.68
N THR A 288 -12.98 -4.87 9.81
CA THR A 288 -12.36 -5.42 11.03
C THR A 288 -13.12 -6.65 11.55
N ASN A 289 -14.45 -6.59 11.61
CA ASN A 289 -15.29 -7.71 12.00
C ASN A 289 -15.16 -8.89 11.01
N LEU A 290 -15.06 -8.62 9.71
CA LEU A 290 -14.87 -9.65 8.70
C LEU A 290 -13.54 -10.38 8.91
N LEU A 291 -12.45 -9.66 9.19
CA LEU A 291 -11.15 -10.25 9.53
C LEU A 291 -11.25 -11.12 10.80
N ASN A 292 -11.86 -10.60 11.86
CA ASN A 292 -12.05 -11.32 13.12
C ASN A 292 -12.99 -12.54 12.99
N TYR A 293 -13.90 -12.53 12.00
CA TYR A 293 -14.81 -13.64 11.72
C TYR A 293 -14.11 -14.78 10.98
N LEU A 294 -13.19 -14.44 10.07
CA LEU A 294 -12.51 -15.40 9.19
C LEU A 294 -11.38 -16.16 9.89
N GLY A 295 -10.68 -15.54 10.85
CA GLY A 295 -9.52 -16.11 11.51
C GLY A 295 -9.57 -15.98 13.03
N ASP A 296 -8.73 -16.75 13.73
CA ASP A 296 -8.54 -16.69 15.18
C ASP A 296 -7.16 -16.17 15.58
N GLY A 297 -6.38 -15.70 14.59
CA GLY A 297 -5.08 -15.10 14.78
C GLY A 297 -5.10 -13.89 15.71
N SER A 298 -3.99 -13.68 16.40
CA SER A 298 -3.75 -12.52 17.27
C SER A 298 -2.51 -11.79 16.78
N GLY A 299 -2.52 -10.47 16.79
CA GLY A 299 -1.41 -9.65 16.30
C GLY A 299 -1.90 -8.54 15.40
N GLU A 300 -1.06 -8.11 14.48
CA GLU A 300 -1.33 -7.02 13.54
C GLU A 300 -2.07 -7.53 12.30
N VAL A 301 -2.73 -6.60 11.62
CA VAL A 301 -3.23 -6.81 10.26
C VAL A 301 -2.12 -6.40 9.29
N LEU A 302 -1.81 -7.28 8.33
CA LEU A 302 -0.84 -6.99 7.28
C LEU A 302 -1.56 -6.61 5.99
N ILE A 303 -0.92 -5.77 5.17
CA ILE A 303 -1.32 -5.52 3.78
C ILE A 303 -0.14 -5.80 2.84
N ASP A 304 -0.40 -6.41 1.70
CA ASP A 304 0.64 -6.66 0.69
C ASP A 304 0.99 -5.38 -0.08
N GLY A 305 2.28 -5.02 -0.07
CA GLY A 305 2.87 -3.94 -0.89
C GLY A 305 3.92 -4.43 -1.90
N GLY A 306 4.25 -5.73 -1.87
CA GLY A 306 5.38 -6.31 -2.62
C GLY A 306 5.09 -6.65 -4.07
N HIS A 307 3.83 -6.54 -4.48
CA HIS A 307 3.32 -6.96 -5.79
C HIS A 307 2.79 -5.77 -6.61
N GLY A 308 3.36 -4.59 -6.36
CA GLY A 308 3.15 -3.37 -7.14
C GLY A 308 1.80 -2.72 -6.90
N GLN A 309 1.32 -2.72 -5.66
CA GLN A 309 0.08 -2.07 -5.26
C GLN A 309 0.20 -0.55 -5.14
N PHE A 310 1.39 -0.04 -4.81
CA PHE A 310 1.63 1.37 -4.52
C PHE A 310 1.40 2.25 -5.76
N GLY A 311 0.58 3.30 -5.60
CA GLY A 311 0.37 4.34 -6.62
C GLY A 311 -0.60 3.97 -7.75
N HIS A 312 -1.47 2.98 -7.54
CA HIS A 312 -2.45 2.51 -8.52
C HIS A 312 -3.89 2.73 -8.04
N ASP A 313 -4.78 3.20 -8.93
CA ASP A 313 -6.16 3.59 -8.58
C ASP A 313 -7.10 2.40 -8.27
N HIS A 314 -6.65 1.20 -8.59
CA HIS A 314 -7.36 -0.07 -8.46
C HIS A 314 -6.82 -0.93 -7.33
N SER A 315 -5.86 -0.43 -6.57
CA SER A 315 -5.16 -1.14 -5.50
C SER A 315 -4.91 -0.23 -4.30
N LEU A 316 -4.49 -0.80 -3.16
CA LEU A 316 -4.07 -0.05 -1.98
C LEU A 316 -2.76 -0.64 -1.44
N SER A 317 -1.86 0.26 -1.04
CA SER A 317 -0.77 -0.03 -0.11
C SER A 317 -1.15 0.40 1.31
N ALA A 318 -0.25 0.26 2.28
CA ALA A 318 -0.51 0.78 3.63
C ALA A 318 -0.61 2.32 3.66
N GLU A 319 0.14 3.01 2.78
CA GLU A 319 0.05 4.46 2.60
C GLU A 319 -1.35 4.90 2.15
N ASP A 320 -2.10 4.03 1.48
CA ASP A 320 -3.46 4.34 0.99
C ASP A 320 -4.56 4.01 2.02
N ALA A 321 -4.20 3.66 3.27
CA ALA A 321 -5.12 3.14 4.28
C ALA A 321 -4.81 3.61 5.73
N VAL A 322 -4.20 4.79 5.89
CA VAL A 322 -3.76 5.32 7.20
C VAL A 322 -4.90 5.54 8.19
N TYR A 323 -6.10 5.90 7.72
CA TYR A 323 -7.28 6.03 8.60
C TYR A 323 -7.81 4.68 9.08
N TYR A 324 -7.60 3.61 8.30
CA TYR A 324 -7.92 2.26 8.74
C TYR A 324 -6.90 1.75 9.77
N LEU A 325 -5.63 2.12 9.65
CA LEU A 325 -4.66 1.97 10.73
C LEU A 325 -5.17 2.60 12.03
N ARG A 326 -5.66 3.85 12.01
CA ARG A 326 -6.22 4.50 13.22
C ARG A 326 -7.43 3.82 13.79
N HIS A 327 -8.29 3.29 12.94
CA HIS A 327 -9.39 2.45 13.40
C HIS A 327 -8.87 1.23 14.18
N LEU A 328 -7.89 0.50 13.63
CA LEU A 328 -7.32 -0.69 14.29
C LEU A 328 -6.56 -0.36 15.58
N GLU A 329 -5.85 0.77 15.65
CA GLU A 329 -5.22 1.22 16.89
C GLU A 329 -6.24 1.50 18.00
N GLY A 330 -7.39 2.09 17.65
CA GLY A 330 -8.50 2.28 18.57
C GLY A 330 -9.07 0.97 19.13
N GLU A 331 -8.87 -0.15 18.45
CA GLU A 331 -9.31 -1.49 18.83
C GLU A 331 -8.31 -2.23 19.75
N GLY A 332 -7.76 -1.50 20.73
CA GLY A 332 -6.82 -2.05 21.70
C GLY A 332 -5.38 -2.16 21.19
N GLY A 333 -4.99 -1.25 20.29
CA GLY A 333 -3.63 -1.13 19.75
C GLY A 333 -3.28 -2.17 18.69
N VAL A 334 -4.25 -2.58 17.87
CA VAL A 334 -3.98 -3.48 16.74
C VAL A 334 -3.24 -2.68 15.67
N GLY A 335 -2.01 -3.07 15.35
CA GLY A 335 -1.26 -2.44 14.27
C GLY A 335 -1.76 -2.87 12.88
N PHE A 336 -1.46 -2.01 11.90
CA PHE A 336 -1.69 -2.24 10.47
C PHE A 336 -0.40 -1.93 9.73
N ARG A 337 0.14 -2.89 8.97
CA ARG A 337 1.49 -2.78 8.41
C ARG A 337 1.59 -3.34 7.01
N GLY A 338 2.23 -2.60 6.10
CA GLY A 338 2.57 -3.13 4.78
C GLY A 338 3.81 -4.03 4.81
N ILE A 339 3.82 -5.07 3.97
CA ILE A 339 4.95 -5.99 3.81
C ILE A 339 5.21 -6.30 2.33
N ASN A 340 6.48 -6.51 1.98
CA ASN A 340 6.86 -6.89 0.62
C ASN A 340 7.21 -8.37 0.47
N ARG A 341 7.60 -9.07 1.54
CA ARG A 341 7.88 -10.51 1.54
C ARG A 341 6.67 -11.31 2.03
N ILE A 342 5.96 -11.94 1.10
CA ILE A 342 4.89 -12.89 1.40
C ILE A 342 5.50 -14.28 1.63
N ASP A 343 6.12 -14.48 2.79
CA ASP A 343 6.67 -15.77 3.21
C ASP A 343 6.30 -16.10 4.66
N SER A 344 6.76 -17.25 5.16
CA SER A 344 6.47 -17.68 6.53
C SER A 344 7.01 -16.72 7.61
N ALA A 345 8.08 -15.97 7.32
CA ALA A 345 8.65 -15.03 8.27
C ALA A 345 7.88 -13.71 8.24
N GLY A 346 7.54 -13.19 7.06
CA GLY A 346 6.75 -11.97 6.90
C GLY A 346 5.34 -12.08 7.48
N LEU A 347 4.70 -13.25 7.36
CA LEU A 347 3.35 -13.50 7.87
C LEU A 347 3.31 -13.95 9.35
N SER A 348 4.47 -14.14 9.98
CA SER A 348 4.55 -14.74 11.31
C SER A 348 3.89 -13.85 12.37
N GLY A 349 2.91 -14.41 13.09
CA GLY A 349 2.27 -13.73 14.22
C GLY A 349 1.25 -12.66 13.83
N ALA A 350 0.94 -12.51 12.55
CA ALA A 350 -0.16 -11.66 12.09
C ALA A 350 -1.52 -12.33 12.38
N ARG A 351 -2.56 -11.50 12.55
CA ARG A 351 -3.94 -12.00 12.59
C ARG A 351 -4.56 -12.17 11.21
N ALA A 352 -4.16 -11.29 10.28
CA ALA A 352 -4.76 -11.22 8.96
C ALA A 352 -3.78 -10.70 7.92
N LEU A 353 -4.03 -11.07 6.66
CA LEU A 353 -3.42 -10.49 5.47
C LEU A 353 -4.53 -9.90 4.59
N VAL A 354 -4.39 -8.63 4.25
CA VAL A 354 -5.19 -7.93 3.26
C VAL A 354 -4.42 -7.90 1.95
N VAL A 355 -5.08 -8.28 0.86
CA VAL A 355 -4.51 -8.22 -0.49
C VAL A 355 -5.48 -7.49 -1.41
N THR A 356 -5.00 -6.42 -2.03
CA THR A 356 -5.68 -5.69 -3.10
C THR A 356 -5.17 -6.18 -4.46
N PRO A 357 -5.78 -5.80 -5.60
CA PRO A 357 -5.37 -6.30 -6.91
C PRO A 357 -3.89 -5.98 -7.19
N PRO A 358 -3.01 -6.99 -7.35
CA PRO A 358 -1.61 -6.74 -7.63
C PRO A 358 -1.37 -6.47 -9.11
N THR A 359 -0.18 -5.98 -9.46
CA THR A 359 0.28 -5.79 -10.85
C THR A 359 1.21 -6.90 -11.33
N VAL A 360 1.67 -7.75 -10.42
CA VAL A 360 2.47 -8.95 -10.73
C VAL A 360 1.90 -10.18 -10.03
N PRO A 361 2.01 -11.39 -10.64
CA PRO A 361 1.49 -12.60 -10.03
C PRO A 361 2.29 -13.02 -8.81
N TYR A 362 1.60 -13.60 -7.82
CA TYR A 362 2.24 -14.33 -6.75
C TYR A 362 2.96 -15.56 -7.32
N THR A 363 4.14 -15.83 -6.80
CA THR A 363 4.82 -17.11 -6.98
C THR A 363 4.09 -18.22 -6.24
N GLN A 364 4.34 -19.47 -6.64
CA GLN A 364 3.77 -20.63 -5.94
C GLN A 364 4.18 -20.67 -4.46
N SER A 365 5.41 -20.26 -4.13
CA SER A 365 5.89 -20.24 -2.75
C SER A 365 5.12 -19.25 -1.88
N GLU A 366 4.76 -18.09 -2.44
CA GLU A 366 3.96 -17.07 -1.74
C GLU A 366 2.53 -17.56 -1.53
N VAL A 367 1.92 -18.17 -2.55
CA VAL A 367 0.61 -18.83 -2.43
C VAL A 367 0.63 -19.93 -1.35
N ASP A 368 1.67 -20.77 -1.33
CA ASP A 368 1.82 -21.83 -0.33
C ASP A 368 1.99 -21.25 1.09
N ALA A 369 2.69 -20.11 1.22
CA ALA A 369 2.86 -19.40 2.48
C ALA A 369 1.53 -18.82 2.99
N VAL A 370 0.74 -18.18 2.12
CA VAL A 370 -0.59 -17.66 2.48
C VAL A 370 -1.54 -18.80 2.83
N SER A 371 -1.57 -19.88 2.04
CA SER A 371 -2.39 -21.06 2.35
C SER A 371 -2.03 -21.67 3.72
N THR A 372 -0.73 -21.76 4.02
CA THR A 372 -0.25 -22.21 5.33
C THR A 372 -0.65 -21.26 6.45
N PHE A 373 -0.52 -19.95 6.23
CA PHE A 373 -0.96 -18.91 7.18
C PHE A 373 -2.45 -19.04 7.51
N CYS A 374 -3.31 -19.15 6.49
CA CYS A 374 -4.75 -19.36 6.68
C CYS A 374 -5.04 -20.66 7.45
N SER A 375 -4.38 -21.76 7.09
CA SER A 375 -4.55 -23.05 7.78
C SER A 375 -4.13 -23.03 9.26
N ASN A 376 -3.31 -22.06 9.65
CA ASN A 376 -2.85 -21.84 11.01
C ASN A 376 -3.68 -20.78 11.76
N GLY A 377 -4.84 -20.38 11.23
CA GLY A 377 -5.75 -19.46 11.91
C GLY A 377 -5.73 -18.02 11.41
N GLY A 378 -4.83 -17.69 10.48
CA GLY A 378 -4.82 -16.39 9.82
C GLY A 378 -6.05 -16.16 8.96
N ALA A 379 -6.51 -14.91 8.87
CA ALA A 379 -7.54 -14.49 7.92
C ALA A 379 -6.91 -13.93 6.64
N LEU A 380 -7.43 -14.30 5.47
CA LEU A 380 -7.11 -13.64 4.20
C LEU A 380 -8.32 -12.82 3.74
N LEU A 381 -8.13 -11.52 3.52
CA LEU A 381 -9.14 -10.68 2.91
C LEU A 381 -8.65 -10.13 1.58
N LEU A 382 -9.36 -10.47 0.52
CA LEU A 382 -9.15 -9.93 -0.81
C LEU A 382 -10.07 -8.72 -1.00
N LEU A 383 -9.49 -7.55 -1.24
CA LEU A 383 -10.24 -6.36 -1.63
C LEU A 383 -10.14 -6.19 -3.14
N GLY A 384 -11.28 -6.11 -3.82
CA GLY A 384 -11.37 -5.91 -5.26
C GLY A 384 -11.64 -4.47 -5.64
N SER A 385 -11.55 -4.20 -6.93
CA SER A 385 -11.99 -2.94 -7.53
C SER A 385 -12.58 -3.20 -8.92
N SER A 386 -13.50 -2.34 -9.31
CA SER A 386 -14.02 -2.27 -10.66
C SER A 386 -13.23 -1.31 -11.55
N ARG A 387 -12.32 -0.51 -10.95
CA ARG A 387 -11.34 0.31 -11.69
C ARG A 387 -10.30 -0.61 -12.32
N THR A 388 -9.84 -0.21 -13.50
CA THR A 388 -8.78 -0.90 -14.26
C THR A 388 -7.96 0.17 -14.99
N GLU A 389 -6.65 0.16 -14.81
CA GLU A 389 -5.75 1.04 -15.58
C GLU A 389 -5.44 0.48 -16.98
N ASP A 390 -5.59 -0.83 -17.15
CA ASP A 390 -5.29 -1.56 -18.37
C ASP A 390 -6.53 -1.85 -19.23
N LEU A 391 -6.31 -1.96 -20.54
CA LEU A 391 -7.31 -2.47 -21.48
C LEU A 391 -7.61 -3.97 -21.29
N PHE A 392 -6.82 -4.64 -20.45
CA PHE A 392 -6.92 -6.05 -20.11
C PHE A 392 -7.13 -6.14 -18.61
N ASP A 393 -8.13 -6.87 -18.18
CA ASP A 393 -8.63 -6.99 -16.80
C ASP A 393 -7.66 -7.78 -15.89
N GLU A 394 -6.35 -7.53 -16.04
CA GLU A 394 -5.25 -8.31 -15.50
C GLU A 394 -5.17 -8.21 -13.97
N PRO A 395 -5.25 -7.03 -13.32
CA PRO A 395 -5.22 -6.96 -11.86
C PRO A 395 -6.35 -7.77 -11.19
N ARG A 396 -7.55 -7.76 -11.78
CA ARG A 396 -8.67 -8.60 -11.35
C ARG A 396 -8.34 -10.09 -11.48
N SER A 397 -7.74 -10.50 -12.60
CA SER A 397 -7.33 -11.89 -12.81
C SER A 397 -6.29 -12.32 -11.78
N LEU A 398 -5.30 -11.48 -11.50
CA LEU A 398 -4.25 -11.79 -10.53
C LEU A 398 -4.80 -11.95 -9.11
N LEU A 399 -5.72 -11.08 -8.68
CA LEU A 399 -6.41 -11.23 -7.39
C LEU A 399 -7.22 -12.55 -7.33
N ASN A 400 -7.90 -12.88 -8.42
CA ASN A 400 -8.65 -14.12 -8.57
C ASN A 400 -7.75 -15.37 -8.56
N ASP A 401 -6.52 -15.27 -9.07
CA ASP A 401 -5.53 -16.34 -9.06
C ASP A 401 -4.99 -16.59 -7.65
N ILE A 402 -4.85 -15.55 -6.81
CA ILE A 402 -4.51 -15.70 -5.39
C ILE A 402 -5.64 -16.46 -4.67
N ALA A 403 -6.90 -16.07 -4.86
CA ALA A 403 -8.05 -16.77 -4.31
C ALA A 403 -8.06 -18.27 -4.71
N ALA A 404 -7.77 -18.55 -5.99
CA ALA A 404 -7.65 -19.90 -6.52
C ALA A 404 -6.52 -20.69 -5.87
N GLY A 405 -5.35 -20.05 -5.72
CA GLY A 405 -4.13 -20.63 -5.20
C GLY A 405 -4.26 -21.10 -3.76
N VAL A 406 -4.95 -20.33 -2.91
CA VAL A 406 -5.24 -20.71 -1.53
C VAL A 406 -6.39 -21.71 -1.40
N GLY A 407 -7.02 -22.09 -2.51
CA GLY A 407 -8.08 -23.09 -2.57
C GLY A 407 -9.50 -22.54 -2.47
N SER A 408 -9.68 -21.22 -2.46
CA SER A 408 -11.02 -20.61 -2.44
C SER A 408 -11.67 -20.63 -3.82
N ASP A 409 -12.99 -20.83 -3.86
CA ASP A 409 -13.78 -20.70 -5.08
C ASP A 409 -14.27 -19.27 -5.35
N LEU A 410 -14.06 -18.31 -4.43
CA LEU A 410 -14.50 -16.93 -4.58
C LEU A 410 -13.74 -16.21 -5.69
N ARG A 411 -14.46 -15.40 -6.48
CA ARG A 411 -13.89 -14.58 -7.55
C ARG A 411 -14.56 -13.21 -7.57
N LEU A 412 -13.79 -12.18 -7.88
CA LEU A 412 -14.33 -10.89 -8.28
C LEU A 412 -15.02 -11.05 -9.64
N ASN A 413 -16.24 -10.55 -9.76
CA ASN A 413 -17.03 -10.63 -10.98
C ASN A 413 -16.52 -9.63 -12.02
N GLU A 414 -16.84 -9.89 -13.29
CA GLU A 414 -16.49 -9.02 -14.42
C GLU A 414 -17.58 -7.97 -14.63
N ASP A 415 -17.76 -7.10 -13.63
CA ASP A 415 -18.78 -6.05 -13.62
C ASP A 415 -18.33 -4.79 -12.89
N ARG A 416 -19.13 -3.74 -13.06
CA ARG A 416 -19.17 -2.58 -12.17
C ARG A 416 -20.54 -2.53 -11.53
N VAL A 417 -20.59 -2.36 -10.21
CA VAL A 417 -21.84 -2.17 -9.49
C VAL A 417 -22.06 -0.67 -9.29
N LEU A 418 -23.23 -0.17 -9.71
CA LEU A 418 -23.56 1.25 -9.70
C LEU A 418 -24.93 1.48 -9.05
N ASP A 419 -25.08 2.55 -8.27
CA ASP A 419 -26.37 2.93 -7.67
C ASP A 419 -26.59 4.45 -7.70
N ASP A 420 -27.53 4.92 -8.54
CA ASP A 420 -27.90 6.34 -8.62
C ASP A 420 -28.66 6.86 -7.36
N THR A 421 -29.11 5.97 -6.48
CA THR A 421 -29.94 6.29 -5.31
C THR A 421 -29.15 6.25 -4.00
N ASN A 422 -28.35 5.20 -3.77
CA ASN A 422 -27.57 5.03 -2.54
C ASN A 422 -26.08 5.16 -2.87
N ASN A 423 -25.63 6.41 -2.90
CA ASN A 423 -24.24 6.75 -3.16
C ASN A 423 -23.80 7.99 -2.38
N VAL A 424 -22.49 8.20 -2.35
CA VAL A 424 -21.87 9.42 -1.84
C VAL A 424 -21.61 10.39 -2.99
N ASN A 425 -21.76 11.69 -2.74
CA ASN A 425 -21.41 12.77 -3.66
C ASN A 425 -22.10 12.78 -5.04
N ASN A 426 -23.23 12.10 -5.19
CA ASN A 426 -23.92 11.91 -6.49
C ASN A 426 -23.05 11.15 -7.50
N ASP A 427 -22.13 10.31 -7.03
CA ASP A 427 -21.34 9.42 -7.87
C ASP A 427 -21.85 7.97 -7.72
N PRO A 428 -22.51 7.40 -8.75
CA PRO A 428 -23.04 6.05 -8.68
C PRO A 428 -22.02 4.94 -8.39
N ALA A 429 -20.71 5.20 -8.55
CA ALA A 429 -19.66 4.23 -8.21
C ALA A 429 -19.27 4.24 -6.73
N LEU A 430 -19.64 5.28 -5.96
CA LEU A 430 -19.34 5.42 -4.54
C LEU A 430 -20.50 4.86 -3.70
N LEU A 431 -20.65 3.55 -3.70
CA LEU A 431 -21.85 2.87 -3.20
C LEU A 431 -22.02 2.97 -1.69
N LEU A 432 -23.28 3.10 -1.27
CA LEU A 432 -23.73 2.88 0.10
C LEU A 432 -24.75 1.76 0.15
N THR A 433 -24.68 0.92 1.17
CA THR A 433 -25.68 -0.13 1.36
C THR A 433 -25.94 -0.40 2.83
N SER A 434 -27.22 -0.55 3.17
CA SER A 434 -27.70 -1.09 4.44
C SER A 434 -28.21 -2.53 4.30
N ASN A 435 -27.99 -3.15 3.14
CA ASN A 435 -28.47 -4.51 2.83
C ASN A 435 -27.51 -5.57 3.39
N VAL A 436 -27.55 -5.68 4.73
CA VAL A 436 -26.72 -6.59 5.52
C VAL A 436 -27.41 -7.93 5.80
N ASN A 437 -26.64 -9.02 5.79
CA ASN A 437 -27.14 -10.35 6.12
C ASN A 437 -26.91 -10.67 7.60
N THR A 438 -27.91 -10.37 8.44
CA THR A 438 -27.87 -10.55 9.91
C THR A 438 -27.70 -11.99 10.40
N ALA A 439 -27.61 -12.99 9.51
CA ALA A 439 -27.13 -14.32 9.88
C ALA A 439 -25.65 -14.32 10.30
N PHE A 440 -24.88 -13.32 9.85
CA PHE A 440 -23.49 -13.12 10.22
C PHE A 440 -23.34 -12.20 11.45
N PRO A 441 -22.40 -12.47 12.36
CA PRO A 441 -22.17 -11.67 13.57
C PRO A 441 -21.24 -10.48 13.31
N LEU A 442 -21.45 -9.73 12.23
CA LEU A 442 -20.49 -8.73 11.72
C LEU A 442 -20.90 -7.27 11.98
N PHE A 443 -22.06 -7.04 12.59
CA PHE A 443 -22.72 -5.73 12.54
C PHE A 443 -22.78 -4.98 13.86
N SER A 444 -22.13 -5.49 14.91
CA SER A 444 -21.89 -4.73 16.13
C SER A 444 -20.54 -4.03 16.04
N LYS A 445 -20.37 -2.93 16.77
CA LYS A 445 -19.05 -2.32 16.98
C LYS A 445 -18.05 -3.37 17.48
N VAL A 446 -16.77 -3.19 17.18
CA VAL A 446 -15.72 -4.18 17.46
C VAL A 446 -15.46 -4.30 18.98
N SER A 447 -15.44 -3.18 19.69
CA SER A 447 -15.06 -3.06 21.12
C SER A 447 -16.19 -3.14 22.15
#